data_AF-A0A5R9GHI3-F1
#
_entry.id   AF-A0A5R9GHI3-F1
#
_cell.length_a   1.000
_cell.length_b   1.000
_cell.length_c   1.000
_cell.angle_alpha   90.00
_cell.angle_beta   90.00
_cell.angle_gamma   90.00
#
_symmetry.space_group_name_H-M   'P 1'
#
loop_
_entity.id
_entity.type
_entity.pdbx_description
1 polymer ?
#
loop_
_entity_poly.entity_id
_entity_poly.type
_entity_poly.pdbx_seq_one_letter_code
_entity_poly.pdbx_strand_id
1 'polypeptide(L)'
;MKTDGKSAANIPPAMIALYAWIALITFISLVFGRGVFAPVDPRTDLPVQGLHLAFSARDSVVEPFTALFHLLETLPDYKSGIVVFLIWIVVGVSLFFFLAARRRGEQTGGAVKSGIRAACVALMLYGIYICTALTSHFPNWTIVKDDPAVVVADLHTHSIYSHDGVIAAKANMRLHKLRGYDLVAFTEHVNPWGPYSVHYSKGEDLAVALAGIEIPAYYGGNFYLIAIGMERNTPLPNGLAWSKGTRQPMAPKYLPPYLWNIDKFIATVHAHHGIIFTVAFHLNASDVTALAEAGVDGFEYINFGHPPLHDDVRQALLNAQQRFGVALLACNDWHGWTGALNVWTLIYPPAGSAPSTPEQVTLAALRAHDARDIVPAVAYPVHPMSWQELVVAPFTAVYSYGKTISGWQLLSWWLWAALLVAMTKLWRQRGYAPAQLALRLYIVIAGLLALINGATMLVNSYPYLFSSPLNYKTGWWSMIAGLMLLLIERVIAFCNRAATDQTGSAIPSHSRQQLSRSDDD
;
A
#
# COMPACT_ATOMS: atom_id res chain seq x y z
N MET A 1 54.27 5.90 34.00
CA MET A 1 53.35 6.24 32.89
C MET A 1 52.28 5.15 32.80
N LYS A 2 51.11 5.36 33.41
CA LYS A 2 49.92 4.56 33.09
C LYS A 2 49.43 5.09 31.75
N THR A 3 49.55 4.30 30.70
CA THR A 3 48.85 4.60 29.45
C THR A 3 47.37 4.57 29.78
N ASP A 4 46.75 5.76 29.81
CA ASP A 4 45.30 5.88 29.82
C ASP A 4 44.80 5.13 28.59
N GLY A 5 44.42 3.86 28.81
CA GLY A 5 43.88 3.00 27.80
C GLY A 5 42.61 3.67 27.32
N LYS A 6 42.69 4.41 26.21
CA LYS A 6 41.54 4.93 25.48
C LYS A 6 40.62 3.73 25.27
N SER A 7 39.60 3.60 26.12
CA SER A 7 38.66 2.50 26.03
C SER A 7 38.11 2.56 24.63
N ALA A 8 38.30 1.49 23.85
CA ALA A 8 37.73 1.40 22.52
C ALA A 8 36.28 1.89 22.59
N ALA A 9 35.93 2.89 21.79
CA ALA A 9 34.64 3.54 21.89
C ALA A 9 33.55 2.48 21.69
N ASN A 10 32.85 2.10 22.77
CA ASN A 10 31.81 1.08 22.72
C ASN A 10 30.68 1.57 21.80
N ILE A 11 30.64 1.03 20.58
CA ILE A 11 29.58 1.33 19.60
C ILE A 11 28.26 0.78 20.17
N PRO A 12 27.19 1.61 20.28
CA PRO A 12 25.92 1.14 20.78
C PRO A 12 25.36 -0.03 19.94
N PRO A 13 24.76 -1.07 20.54
CA PRO A 13 24.20 -2.21 19.81
C PRO A 13 23.22 -1.83 18.70
N ALA A 14 22.41 -0.79 18.91
CA ALA A 14 21.48 -0.27 17.90
C ALA A 14 22.20 0.28 16.65
N MET A 15 23.39 0.86 16.81
CA MET A 15 24.19 1.33 15.67
C MET A 15 24.83 0.18 14.92
N ILE A 16 25.27 -0.86 15.63
CA ILE A 16 25.74 -2.10 15.01
C ILE A 16 24.61 -2.72 14.18
N ALA A 17 23.40 -2.82 14.74
CA ALA A 17 22.24 -3.34 14.04
C ALA A 17 21.87 -2.50 12.80
N LEU A 18 21.90 -1.17 12.90
CA LEU A 18 21.65 -0.27 11.77
C LEU A 18 22.66 -0.48 10.63
N TYR A 19 23.96 -0.50 10.94
CA TYR A 19 24.99 -0.73 9.92
C TYR A 19 24.95 -2.14 9.35
N ALA A 20 24.67 -3.15 10.17
CA ALA A 20 24.49 -4.52 9.70
C ALA A 20 23.29 -4.64 8.75
N TRP A 21 22.18 -3.98 9.07
CA TRP A 21 21.00 -3.90 8.21
C TRP A 21 21.34 -3.24 6.86
N ILE A 22 21.98 -2.07 6.89
CA ILE A 22 22.31 -1.33 5.65
C ILE A 22 23.34 -2.09 4.81
N ALA A 23 24.34 -2.70 5.46
CA ALA A 23 25.30 -3.56 4.78
C ALA A 23 24.63 -4.76 4.13
N LEU A 24 23.64 -5.38 4.80
CA LEU A 24 22.88 -6.49 4.26
C LEU A 24 22.08 -6.09 3.01
N ILE A 25 21.28 -5.03 3.07
CA ILE A 25 20.51 -4.58 1.89
C ILE A 25 21.42 -4.09 0.76
N THR A 26 22.56 -3.46 1.09
CA THR A 26 23.58 -3.06 0.10
C THR A 26 24.18 -4.30 -0.57
N PHE A 27 24.54 -5.32 0.21
CA PHE A 27 25.05 -6.57 -0.33
C PHE A 27 24.01 -7.26 -1.23
N ILE A 28 22.76 -7.36 -0.79
CA ILE A 28 21.70 -7.98 -1.59
C ILE A 28 21.51 -7.22 -2.90
N SER A 29 21.46 -5.89 -2.86
CA SER A 29 21.32 -5.06 -4.05
C SER A 29 22.49 -5.21 -5.01
N LEU A 30 23.73 -5.16 -4.52
CA LEU A 30 24.92 -5.24 -5.37
C LEU A 30 25.14 -6.64 -5.97
N VAL A 31 24.74 -7.71 -5.26
CA VAL A 31 24.98 -9.10 -5.69
C VAL A 31 23.79 -9.68 -6.47
N PHE A 32 22.56 -9.37 -6.03
CA PHE A 32 21.34 -9.96 -6.56
C PHE A 32 20.40 -8.96 -7.22
N GLY A 33 20.66 -7.66 -7.11
CA GLY A 33 19.95 -6.62 -7.86
C GLY A 33 20.17 -6.84 -9.35
N ARG A 34 19.22 -7.50 -10.00
CA ARG A 34 19.27 -7.81 -11.42
C ARG A 34 18.87 -6.55 -12.19
N GLY A 35 19.84 -5.73 -12.57
CA GLY A 35 19.63 -4.61 -13.49
C GLY A 35 18.38 -3.79 -13.20
N VAL A 36 17.65 -3.46 -14.25
CA VAL A 36 16.42 -2.68 -14.19
C VAL A 36 15.27 -3.56 -13.63
N PHE A 37 14.68 -3.18 -12.49
CA PHE A 37 13.53 -3.88 -11.90
C PHE A 37 12.35 -3.83 -12.88
N ALA A 38 11.81 -4.97 -13.29
CA ALA A 38 10.75 -5.08 -14.28
C ALA A 38 9.48 -5.70 -13.69
N PRO A 39 8.28 -5.26 -14.12
CA PRO A 39 7.04 -5.92 -13.74
C PRO A 39 6.96 -7.32 -14.37
N VAL A 40 6.16 -8.21 -13.79
CA VAL A 40 5.96 -9.59 -14.25
C VAL A 40 4.53 -9.83 -14.71
N ASP A 41 4.35 -10.65 -15.74
CA ASP A 41 3.03 -11.13 -16.16
C ASP A 41 2.60 -12.27 -15.22
N PRO A 42 1.55 -12.09 -14.39
CA PRO A 42 1.12 -13.08 -13.39
C PRO A 42 0.51 -14.35 -14.01
N ARG A 43 0.34 -14.41 -15.33
CA ARG A 43 -0.06 -15.64 -16.04
C ARG A 43 1.13 -16.57 -16.28
N THR A 44 2.34 -16.02 -16.37
CA THR A 44 3.56 -16.75 -16.77
C THR A 44 4.72 -16.61 -15.80
N ASP A 45 4.63 -15.69 -14.85
CA ASP A 45 5.71 -15.26 -13.94
C ASP A 45 6.98 -14.78 -14.65
N LEU A 46 6.85 -14.37 -15.92
CA LEU A 46 7.96 -13.83 -16.71
C LEU A 46 7.96 -12.29 -16.68
N PRO A 47 9.14 -11.65 -16.68
CA PRO A 47 9.24 -10.20 -16.84
C PRO A 47 8.60 -9.73 -18.15
N VAL A 48 7.79 -8.67 -18.07
CA VAL A 48 7.21 -8.04 -19.26
C VAL A 48 8.28 -7.22 -19.97
N GLN A 49 8.49 -7.49 -21.26
CA GLN A 49 9.53 -6.84 -22.05
C GLN A 49 9.20 -5.37 -22.35
N GLY A 50 10.23 -4.53 -22.45
CA GLY A 50 10.07 -3.11 -22.76
C GLY A 50 9.50 -2.25 -21.63
N LEU A 51 9.45 -2.78 -20.41
CA LEU A 51 8.92 -2.11 -19.22
C LEU A 51 9.88 -2.22 -18.05
N HIS A 52 9.86 -1.19 -17.21
CA HIS A 52 10.56 -1.20 -15.95
C HIS A 52 9.90 -0.35 -14.87
N LEU A 53 10.30 -0.60 -13.63
CA LEU A 53 9.87 0.08 -12.43
C LEU A 53 11.00 1.00 -11.95
N ALA A 54 10.76 2.30 -12.03
CA ALA A 54 11.69 3.31 -11.56
C ALA A 54 11.26 3.85 -10.20
N PHE A 55 12.24 4.16 -9.35
CA PHE A 55 12.02 4.92 -8.13
C PHE A 55 12.72 6.26 -8.25
N SER A 56 11.98 7.36 -8.10
CA SER A 56 12.52 8.70 -8.30
C SER A 56 13.65 9.02 -7.31
N ALA A 57 14.70 9.70 -7.78
CA ALA A 57 15.80 10.14 -6.92
C ALA A 57 15.32 11.11 -5.82
N ARG A 58 14.35 11.97 -6.14
CA ARG A 58 13.73 12.88 -5.15
C ARG A 58 13.03 12.10 -4.05
N ASP A 59 12.28 11.08 -4.45
CA ASP A 59 11.47 10.26 -3.55
C ASP A 59 12.34 9.33 -2.70
N SER A 60 13.50 8.94 -3.22
CA SER A 60 14.50 8.13 -2.51
C SER A 60 14.95 8.77 -1.19
N VAL A 61 14.87 10.10 -1.07
CA VAL A 61 15.28 10.83 0.15
C VAL A 61 14.46 10.41 1.37
N VAL A 62 13.18 10.10 1.21
CA VAL A 62 12.31 9.69 2.35
C VAL A 62 12.18 8.17 2.47
N GLU A 63 12.83 7.43 1.57
CA GLU A 63 12.62 6.00 1.43
C GLU A 63 12.97 5.17 2.68
N PRO A 64 14.03 5.48 3.47
CA PRO A 64 14.28 4.75 4.71
C PRO A 64 13.13 4.79 5.73
N PHE A 65 12.23 5.77 5.62
CA PHE A 65 11.03 5.88 6.46
C PHE A 65 9.83 5.14 5.86
N THR A 66 9.79 4.91 4.55
CA THR A 66 8.71 4.19 3.86
C THR A 66 9.07 2.72 3.56
N ALA A 67 10.33 2.33 3.74
CA ALA A 67 10.85 1.04 3.37
C ALA A 67 10.15 -0.15 4.04
N LEU A 68 9.65 0.00 5.27
CA LEU A 68 8.88 -1.09 5.91
C LEU A 68 7.57 -1.36 5.17
N PHE A 69 6.91 -0.31 4.66
CA PHE A 69 5.73 -0.47 3.81
C PHE A 69 6.09 -1.15 2.47
N HIS A 70 7.18 -0.70 1.83
CA HIS A 70 7.70 -1.31 0.61
C HIS A 70 8.12 -2.78 0.78
N LEU A 71 8.70 -3.14 1.93
CA LEU A 71 9.02 -4.52 2.29
C LEU A 71 7.75 -5.39 2.34
N LEU A 72 6.69 -4.89 2.97
CA LEU A 72 5.42 -5.61 3.06
C LEU A 72 4.75 -5.79 1.69
N GLU A 73 4.88 -4.81 0.80
CA GLU A 73 4.38 -4.89 -0.58
C GLU A 73 5.09 -5.95 -1.43
N THR A 74 6.31 -6.35 -1.06
CA THR A 74 7.02 -7.43 -1.78
C THR A 74 6.46 -8.83 -1.51
N LEU A 75 5.55 -8.96 -0.54
CA LEU A 75 4.95 -10.23 -0.17
C LEU A 75 3.74 -10.55 -1.06
N PRO A 76 3.54 -11.84 -1.42
CA PRO A 76 2.40 -12.25 -2.26
C PRO A 76 1.02 -11.92 -1.71
N ASP A 77 0.90 -11.91 -0.38
CA ASP A 77 -0.26 -11.41 0.34
C ASP A 77 0.22 -10.49 1.47
N TYR A 78 0.30 -9.20 1.18
CA TYR A 78 0.78 -8.20 2.14
C TYR A 78 -0.09 -8.14 3.42
N LYS A 79 -1.38 -8.49 3.36
CA LYS A 79 -2.29 -8.45 4.53
C LYS A 79 -1.87 -9.52 5.54
N SER A 80 -1.64 -10.74 5.07
CA SER A 80 -1.03 -11.80 5.88
C SER A 80 0.39 -11.43 6.33
N GLY A 81 1.15 -10.77 5.45
CA GLY A 81 2.47 -10.21 5.75
C GLY A 81 2.50 -9.28 6.96
N ILE A 82 1.53 -8.35 7.06
CA ILE A 82 1.42 -7.42 8.19
C ILE A 82 1.32 -8.16 9.52
N VAL A 83 0.51 -9.23 9.58
CA VAL A 83 0.31 -10.05 10.78
C VAL A 83 1.56 -10.86 11.11
N VAL A 84 2.22 -11.43 10.10
CA VAL A 84 3.46 -12.18 10.30
C VAL A 84 4.58 -11.29 10.84
N PHE A 85 4.77 -10.09 10.26
CA PHE A 85 5.74 -9.12 10.77
C PHE A 85 5.47 -8.74 12.22
N LEU A 86 4.19 -8.57 12.58
CA LEU A 86 3.77 -8.32 13.96
C LEU A 86 4.22 -9.44 14.91
N ILE A 87 3.99 -10.70 14.53
CA ILE A 87 4.41 -11.88 15.31
C ILE A 87 5.95 -11.89 15.48
N TRP A 88 6.69 -11.66 14.40
CA TRP A 88 8.15 -11.66 14.43
C TRP A 88 8.73 -10.50 15.25
N ILE A 89 8.09 -9.33 15.27
CA ILE A 89 8.45 -8.23 16.16
C ILE A 89 8.32 -8.66 17.62
N VAL A 90 7.21 -9.31 17.99
CA VAL A 90 6.99 -9.80 19.37
C VAL A 90 8.04 -10.84 19.75
N VAL A 91 8.29 -11.83 18.88
CA VAL A 91 9.29 -12.88 19.11
C VAL A 91 10.69 -12.28 19.24
N GLY A 92 11.10 -11.44 18.29
CA GLY A 92 12.42 -10.82 18.26
C GLY A 92 12.69 -9.92 19.45
N VAL A 93 11.73 -9.06 19.83
CA VAL A 93 11.85 -8.18 21.00
C VAL A 93 11.88 -9.01 22.29
N SER A 94 11.00 -9.99 22.43
CA SER A 94 10.96 -10.84 23.63
C SER A 94 12.27 -11.62 23.80
N LEU A 95 12.79 -12.21 22.72
CA LEU A 95 14.06 -12.92 22.72
C LEU A 95 15.23 -12.00 23.06
N PHE A 96 15.29 -10.80 22.45
CA PHE A 96 16.35 -9.83 22.72
C PHE A 96 16.40 -9.43 24.19
N PHE A 97 15.25 -9.07 24.79
CA PHE A 97 15.18 -8.67 26.19
C PHE A 97 15.45 -9.84 27.14
N PHE A 98 14.99 -11.05 26.81
CA PHE A 98 15.30 -12.25 27.57
C PHE A 98 16.81 -12.54 27.59
N LEU A 99 17.47 -12.51 26.44
CA LEU A 99 18.92 -12.71 26.33
C LEU A 99 19.71 -11.60 27.04
N ALA A 100 19.28 -10.35 26.89
CA ALA A 100 19.91 -9.21 27.56
C ALA A 100 19.79 -9.30 29.09
N ALA A 101 18.64 -9.70 29.60
CA ALA A 101 18.41 -9.90 31.03
C ALA A 101 19.25 -11.05 31.59
N ARG A 102 19.33 -12.18 30.86
CA ARG A 102 20.19 -13.31 31.23
C ARG A 102 21.66 -12.89 31.31
N ARG A 103 22.14 -12.05 30.38
CA ARG A 103 23.51 -11.49 30.44
C ARG A 103 23.75 -10.57 31.63
N ARG A 104 22.70 -9.93 32.17
CA ARG A 104 22.78 -9.08 33.37
C ARG A 104 22.58 -9.86 34.68
N GLY A 105 22.35 -11.17 34.63
CA GLY A 105 22.03 -11.97 35.81
C GLY A 105 20.67 -11.65 36.43
N GLU A 106 19.76 -11.03 35.67
CA GLU A 106 18.40 -10.74 36.15
C GLU A 106 17.60 -12.03 36.33
N GLN A 107 16.72 -12.06 37.33
CA GLN A 107 15.76 -13.15 37.49
C GLN A 107 14.83 -13.24 36.28
N THR A 108 14.50 -14.47 35.88
CA THR A 108 13.65 -14.77 34.71
C THR A 108 12.34 -13.97 34.69
N GLY A 109 11.71 -13.76 35.85
CA GLY A 109 10.47 -12.97 35.94
C GLY A 109 10.63 -11.50 35.54
N GLY A 110 11.74 -10.86 35.94
CA GLY A 110 12.04 -9.47 35.57
C GLY A 110 12.35 -9.31 34.07
N ALA A 111 13.06 -10.30 33.51
CA ALA A 111 13.34 -10.40 32.08
C ALA A 111 12.05 -10.46 31.25
N VAL A 112 11.13 -11.35 31.64
CA VAL A 112 9.85 -11.55 30.98
C VAL A 112 8.99 -10.28 31.03
N LYS A 113 8.88 -9.64 32.19
CA LYS A 113 8.12 -8.38 32.35
C LYS A 113 8.67 -7.27 31.44
N SER A 114 10.00 -7.14 31.37
CA SER A 114 10.65 -6.15 30.51
C SER A 114 10.46 -6.45 29.02
N GLY A 115 10.56 -7.72 28.63
CA GLY A 115 10.29 -8.19 27.27
C GLY A 115 8.86 -7.92 26.82
N ILE A 116 7.86 -8.26 27.65
CA ILE A 116 6.44 -7.98 27.36
C ILE A 116 6.22 -6.48 27.18
N ARG A 117 6.73 -5.65 28.10
CA ARG A 117 6.58 -4.19 27.99
C ARG A 117 7.19 -3.66 26.68
N ALA A 118 8.38 -4.11 26.33
CA ALA A 118 9.04 -3.70 25.10
C ALA A 118 8.27 -4.17 23.86
N ALA A 119 7.74 -5.39 23.87
CA ALA A 119 6.91 -5.92 22.79
C ALA A 119 5.64 -5.08 22.61
N CYS A 120 4.92 -4.75 23.70
CA CYS A 120 3.75 -3.87 23.62
C CYS A 120 4.07 -2.49 23.02
N VAL A 121 5.21 -1.90 23.39
CA VAL A 121 5.65 -0.61 22.80
C VAL A 121 5.96 -0.79 21.32
N ALA A 122 6.68 -1.84 20.93
CA ALA A 122 7.00 -2.12 19.53
C ALA A 122 5.74 -2.35 18.68
N LEU A 123 4.77 -3.09 19.23
CA LEU A 123 3.45 -3.32 18.62
C LEU A 123 2.68 -2.03 18.40
N MET A 124 2.65 -1.16 19.41
CA MET A 124 2.00 0.15 19.29
C MET A 124 2.66 1.01 18.21
N LEU A 125 3.99 1.05 18.16
CA LEU A 125 4.72 1.83 17.15
C LEU A 125 4.50 1.29 15.74
N TYR A 126 4.50 -0.04 15.59
CA TYR A 126 4.18 -0.70 14.33
C TYR A 126 2.74 -0.42 13.90
N GLY A 127 1.78 -0.50 14.81
CA GLY A 127 0.38 -0.15 14.53
C GLY A 127 0.22 1.30 14.06
N ILE A 128 0.88 2.25 14.75
CA ILE A 128 0.90 3.66 14.31
C ILE A 128 1.49 3.78 12.91
N TYR A 129 2.59 3.06 12.63
CA TYR A 129 3.25 3.10 11.33
C TYR A 129 2.32 2.65 10.21
N ILE A 130 1.68 1.49 10.39
CA ILE A 130 0.75 0.91 9.42
C ILE A 130 -0.44 1.85 9.22
N CYS A 131 -1.04 2.39 10.28
CA CYS A 131 -2.14 3.35 10.15
C CYS A 131 -1.73 4.62 9.36
N THR A 132 -0.54 5.15 9.61
CA THR A 132 0.00 6.28 8.83
C THR A 132 0.22 5.87 7.37
N ALA A 133 0.85 4.71 7.10
CA ALA A 133 1.11 4.22 5.76
C ALA A 133 -0.18 3.96 4.96
N LEU A 134 -1.24 3.48 5.62
CA LEU A 134 -2.55 3.25 5.00
C LEU A 134 -3.27 4.54 4.59
N THR A 135 -3.00 5.65 5.28
CA THR A 135 -3.67 6.94 5.02
C THR A 135 -2.80 7.95 4.27
N SER A 136 -1.50 7.70 4.17
CA SER A 136 -0.55 8.53 3.44
C SER A 136 -0.17 7.92 2.10
N HIS A 137 -0.07 8.76 1.07
CA HIS A 137 0.39 8.36 -0.25
C HIS A 137 1.92 8.40 -0.33
N PHE A 138 2.58 7.45 0.32
CA PHE A 138 4.04 7.36 0.27
C PHE A 138 4.54 7.23 -1.17
N PRO A 139 5.76 7.73 -1.46
CA PRO A 139 6.37 7.49 -2.76
C PRO A 139 6.49 6.01 -3.05
N ASN A 140 6.29 5.65 -4.32
CA ASN A 140 6.26 4.26 -4.74
C ASN A 140 6.81 4.14 -6.17
N TRP A 141 6.99 2.91 -6.65
CA TRP A 141 7.49 2.63 -8.00
C TRP A 141 6.59 3.27 -9.06
N THR A 142 7.24 3.79 -10.10
CA THR A 142 6.60 4.31 -11.32
C THR A 142 6.90 3.33 -12.44
N ILE A 143 5.87 2.84 -13.13
CA ILE A 143 6.10 2.07 -14.35
C ILE A 143 6.55 3.00 -15.47
N VAL A 144 7.62 2.59 -16.15
CA VAL A 144 8.24 3.29 -17.27
C VAL A 144 8.25 2.33 -18.45
N LYS A 145 7.84 2.84 -19.61
CA LYS A 145 7.72 2.08 -20.84
C LYS A 145 8.70 2.58 -21.89
N ASP A 146 9.30 1.65 -22.62
CA ASP A 146 10.21 1.94 -23.71
C ASP A 146 9.43 2.35 -24.97
N ASP A 147 8.28 1.73 -25.20
CA ASP A 147 7.36 2.07 -26.29
C ASP A 147 6.25 3.01 -25.79
N PRO A 148 6.21 4.28 -26.25
CA PRO A 148 5.18 5.23 -25.86
C PRO A 148 3.77 4.85 -26.35
N ALA A 149 3.65 3.96 -27.33
CA ALA A 149 2.37 3.52 -27.88
C ALA A 149 1.62 2.56 -26.94
N VAL A 150 2.34 1.83 -26.08
CA VAL A 150 1.73 0.97 -25.06
C VAL A 150 0.96 1.83 -24.08
N VAL A 151 -0.30 1.49 -23.81
CA VAL A 151 -1.12 2.17 -22.81
C VAL A 151 -1.02 1.40 -21.49
N VAL A 152 -0.69 2.11 -20.42
CA VAL A 152 -0.75 1.61 -19.04
C VAL A 152 -2.05 2.08 -18.43
N ALA A 153 -2.93 1.12 -18.10
CA ALA A 153 -4.26 1.40 -17.58
C ALA A 153 -4.49 0.79 -16.19
N ASP A 154 -5.23 1.53 -15.36
CA ASP A 154 -6.02 0.97 -14.27
C ASP A 154 -7.48 1.03 -14.68
N LEU A 155 -8.15 -0.11 -14.75
CA LEU A 155 -9.53 -0.21 -15.20
C LEU A 155 -10.53 -0.28 -14.04
N HIS A 156 -10.06 -0.24 -12.78
CA HIS A 156 -10.93 -0.29 -11.61
C HIS A 156 -10.39 0.59 -10.48
N THR A 157 -10.95 1.78 -10.31
CA THR A 157 -10.70 2.63 -9.16
C THR A 157 -11.95 3.39 -8.73
N HIS A 158 -11.96 3.80 -7.46
CA HIS A 158 -13.02 4.55 -6.83
C HIS A 158 -12.52 5.92 -6.34
N SER A 159 -13.45 6.84 -6.20
CA SER A 159 -13.22 8.14 -5.59
C SER A 159 -14.29 8.44 -4.55
N ILE A 160 -14.26 9.65 -3.98
CA ILE A 160 -15.30 10.13 -3.06
C ILE A 160 -16.73 10.15 -3.66
N TYR A 161 -16.89 9.85 -4.95
CA TYR A 161 -18.19 9.67 -5.60
C TYR A 161 -18.78 8.26 -5.43
N SER A 162 -17.98 7.28 -5.02
CA SER A 162 -18.45 6.02 -4.44
C SER A 162 -18.64 6.16 -2.93
N HIS A 163 -19.34 5.20 -2.33
CA HIS A 163 -19.64 5.18 -0.90
C HIS A 163 -18.43 4.82 0.00
N ASP A 164 -17.34 4.32 -0.60
CA ASP A 164 -16.15 3.77 0.04
C ASP A 164 -14.82 4.36 -0.47
N GLY A 165 -14.84 5.26 -1.46
CA GLY A 165 -13.63 5.99 -1.83
C GLY A 165 -13.28 7.08 -0.82
N VAL A 166 -11.99 7.26 -0.54
CA VAL A 166 -11.43 8.26 0.41
C VAL A 166 -10.54 9.30 -0.25
N ILE A 167 -10.59 9.39 -1.58
CA ILE A 167 -9.77 10.33 -2.36
C ILE A 167 -10.59 11.05 -3.42
N ALA A 168 -10.33 12.35 -3.60
CA ALA A 168 -10.92 13.12 -4.68
C ALA A 168 -10.42 12.62 -6.04
N ALA A 169 -11.30 12.53 -7.04
CA ALA A 169 -10.97 11.98 -8.36
C ALA A 169 -9.73 12.65 -9.01
N LYS A 170 -9.60 13.98 -8.90
CA LYS A 170 -8.42 14.71 -9.41
C LYS A 170 -7.11 14.30 -8.73
N ALA A 171 -7.13 14.14 -7.40
CA ALA A 171 -5.95 13.68 -6.65
C ALA A 171 -5.62 12.23 -6.99
N ASN A 172 -6.65 11.41 -7.21
CA ASN A 172 -6.52 10.04 -7.68
C ASN A 172 -5.79 9.96 -9.04
N MET A 173 -6.24 10.72 -10.05
CA MET A 173 -5.56 10.75 -11.35
C MET A 173 -4.12 11.25 -11.28
N ARG A 174 -3.86 12.27 -10.45
CA ARG A 174 -2.50 12.78 -10.25
C ARG A 174 -1.60 11.69 -9.68
N LEU A 175 -2.09 10.93 -8.70
CA LEU A 175 -1.30 9.83 -8.13
C LEU A 175 -1.05 8.73 -9.17
N HIS A 176 -2.07 8.30 -9.91
CA HIS A 176 -1.91 7.36 -11.01
C HIS A 176 -0.90 7.86 -12.05
N LYS A 177 -0.98 9.12 -12.46
CA LYS A 177 -0.01 9.70 -13.40
C LYS A 177 1.42 9.63 -12.86
N LEU A 178 1.62 9.94 -11.57
CA LEU A 178 2.92 9.79 -10.90
C LEU A 178 3.42 8.33 -10.84
N ARG A 179 2.51 7.36 -10.95
CA ARG A 179 2.82 5.92 -10.98
C ARG A 179 2.94 5.36 -12.40
N GLY A 180 2.82 6.20 -13.43
CA GLY A 180 3.07 5.84 -14.83
C GLY A 180 1.83 5.42 -15.62
N TYR A 181 0.62 5.62 -15.07
CA TYR A 181 -0.61 5.32 -15.78
C TYR A 181 -0.93 6.40 -16.82
N ASP A 182 -1.36 5.95 -18.00
CA ASP A 182 -1.89 6.78 -19.07
C ASP A 182 -3.42 6.90 -19.00
N LEU A 183 -4.09 5.87 -18.47
CA LEU A 183 -5.54 5.79 -18.38
C LEU A 183 -5.98 5.24 -17.01
N VAL A 184 -7.07 5.80 -16.49
CA VAL A 184 -7.69 5.40 -15.22
C VAL A 184 -9.20 5.37 -15.41
N ALA A 185 -9.83 4.22 -15.20
CA ALA A 185 -11.28 4.10 -15.24
C ALA A 185 -11.88 4.24 -13.83
N PHE A 186 -12.75 5.24 -13.66
CA PHE A 186 -13.50 5.43 -12.42
C PHE A 186 -14.79 4.62 -12.48
N THR A 187 -14.92 3.63 -11.60
CA THR A 187 -15.97 2.61 -11.63
C THR A 187 -16.80 2.65 -10.37
N GLU A 188 -17.29 3.84 -10.03
CA GLU A 188 -17.99 4.08 -8.75
C GLU A 188 -19.19 3.14 -8.58
N HIS A 189 -19.45 2.72 -7.33
CA HIS A 189 -20.60 1.88 -7.02
C HIS A 189 -21.93 2.58 -7.32
N VAL A 190 -22.68 2.03 -8.28
CA VAL A 190 -24.07 2.45 -8.61
C VAL A 190 -24.19 3.97 -8.87
N ASN A 191 -23.12 4.60 -9.37
CA ASN A 191 -23.09 6.04 -9.66
C ASN A 191 -22.33 6.33 -10.97
N PRO A 192 -23.01 6.33 -12.12
CA PRO A 192 -22.34 6.56 -13.40
C PRO A 192 -21.90 8.02 -13.57
N TRP A 193 -22.30 8.95 -12.69
CA TRP A 193 -22.07 10.39 -12.87
C TRP A 193 -20.75 10.90 -12.29
N GLY A 194 -20.20 10.19 -11.29
CA GLY A 194 -18.93 10.55 -10.64
C GLY A 194 -17.77 10.78 -11.62
N PRO A 195 -17.54 9.90 -12.61
CA PRO A 195 -16.43 10.03 -13.56
C PRO A 195 -16.55 11.23 -14.52
N TYR A 196 -17.76 11.62 -14.93
CA TYR A 196 -17.95 12.71 -15.89
C TYR A 196 -17.60 14.09 -15.31
N SER A 197 -17.57 14.21 -13.99
CA SER A 197 -17.12 15.43 -13.29
C SER A 197 -15.61 15.69 -13.44
N VAL A 198 -14.86 14.71 -13.94
CA VAL A 198 -13.40 14.75 -14.00
C VAL A 198 -12.89 15.36 -15.32
N HIS A 199 -13.72 15.35 -16.36
CA HIS A 199 -13.41 15.95 -17.68
C HIS A 199 -13.21 17.48 -17.65
N TYR A 200 -13.40 18.14 -16.50
CA TYR A 200 -13.19 19.58 -16.32
C TYR A 200 -11.72 19.98 -16.07
N SER A 201 -10.79 19.03 -16.04
CA SER A 201 -9.35 19.29 -15.77
C SER A 201 -8.50 19.46 -17.04
N LYS A 202 -9.05 20.08 -18.10
CA LYS A 202 -8.29 20.35 -19.33
C LYS A 202 -7.05 21.20 -19.05
N GLY A 203 -5.89 20.75 -19.51
CA GLY A 203 -4.61 21.49 -19.42
C GLY A 203 -3.67 21.06 -18.29
N GLU A 204 -4.07 20.10 -17.45
CA GLU A 204 -3.19 19.49 -16.46
C GLU A 204 -2.57 18.19 -17.00
N ASP A 205 -1.32 17.91 -16.62
CA ASP A 205 -0.67 16.63 -16.91
C ASP A 205 -1.20 15.56 -15.95
N LEU A 206 -2.35 14.99 -16.32
CA LEU A 206 -3.04 13.91 -15.60
C LEU A 206 -3.22 12.70 -16.52
N ALA A 207 -3.48 11.53 -15.94
CA ALA A 207 -3.92 10.36 -16.69
C ALA A 207 -5.26 10.64 -17.39
N VAL A 208 -5.58 9.93 -18.48
CA VAL A 208 -6.90 10.00 -19.12
C VAL A 208 -7.93 9.34 -18.22
N ALA A 209 -9.00 10.05 -17.89
CA ALA A 209 -10.13 9.48 -17.15
C ALA A 209 -11.10 8.76 -18.10
N LEU A 210 -11.44 7.53 -17.78
CA LEU A 210 -12.49 6.76 -18.44
C LEU A 210 -13.69 6.58 -17.49
N ALA A 211 -14.89 6.86 -17.99
CA ALA A 211 -16.09 6.70 -17.19
C ALA A 211 -16.53 5.23 -17.12
N GLY A 212 -16.90 4.80 -15.91
CA GLY A 212 -17.47 3.49 -15.67
C GLY A 212 -18.40 3.45 -14.47
N ILE A 213 -18.85 2.24 -14.16
CA ILE A 213 -19.70 1.92 -13.01
C ILE A 213 -19.40 0.50 -12.55
N GLU A 214 -19.46 0.27 -11.25
CA GLU A 214 -19.45 -1.07 -10.67
C GLU A 214 -20.83 -1.38 -10.09
N ILE A 215 -21.41 -2.51 -10.51
CA ILE A 215 -22.76 -2.92 -10.13
C ILE A 215 -22.71 -4.30 -9.47
N PRO A 216 -23.18 -4.43 -8.21
CA PRO A 216 -23.28 -5.72 -7.53
C PRO A 216 -24.36 -6.61 -8.15
N ALA A 217 -24.01 -7.89 -8.30
CA ALA A 217 -24.95 -8.99 -8.42
C ALA A 217 -25.30 -9.49 -7.02
N TYR A 218 -26.59 -9.40 -6.65
CA TYR A 218 -27.08 -9.74 -5.31
C TYR A 218 -27.73 -11.12 -5.25
N TYR A 219 -28.36 -11.54 -6.34
CA TYR A 219 -29.19 -12.74 -6.38
C TYR A 219 -28.49 -13.82 -7.18
N GLY A 220 -28.33 -15.02 -6.61
CA GLY A 220 -27.65 -16.16 -7.26
C GLY A 220 -26.14 -16.00 -7.46
N GLY A 221 -25.57 -14.86 -7.07
CA GLY A 221 -24.15 -14.56 -7.03
C GLY A 221 -23.88 -13.42 -6.06
N ASN A 222 -22.66 -13.35 -5.52
CA ASN A 222 -22.17 -12.25 -4.66
C ASN A 222 -20.91 -11.70 -5.32
N PHE A 223 -21.02 -11.10 -6.50
CA PHE A 223 -19.89 -10.57 -7.25
C PHE A 223 -20.30 -9.28 -7.95
N TYR A 224 -19.36 -8.63 -8.63
CA TYR A 224 -19.57 -7.33 -9.25
C TYR A 224 -19.29 -7.40 -10.75
N LEU A 225 -20.10 -6.69 -11.53
CA LEU A 225 -19.81 -6.41 -12.93
C LEU A 225 -19.47 -4.94 -13.07
N ILE A 226 -18.44 -4.69 -13.87
CA ILE A 226 -17.91 -3.37 -14.14
C ILE A 226 -18.15 -3.07 -15.61
N ALA A 227 -18.77 -1.92 -15.87
CA ALA A 227 -18.97 -1.43 -17.23
C ALA A 227 -18.23 -0.11 -17.43
N ILE A 228 -17.47 0.01 -18.52
CA ILE A 228 -16.66 1.19 -18.86
C ILE A 228 -16.91 1.64 -20.31
N GLY A 229 -16.63 2.92 -20.61
CA GLY A 229 -16.65 3.44 -21.99
C GLY A 229 -18.04 3.50 -22.63
N MET A 230 -19.09 3.51 -21.82
CA MET A 230 -20.47 3.64 -22.27
C MET A 230 -20.81 5.09 -22.62
N GLU A 231 -21.80 5.29 -23.50
CA GLU A 231 -22.35 6.61 -23.79
C GLU A 231 -22.94 7.29 -22.55
N ARG A 232 -22.86 8.62 -22.52
CA ARG A 232 -23.47 9.43 -21.45
C ARG A 232 -24.98 9.18 -21.43
N ASN A 233 -25.53 8.98 -20.24
CA ASN A 233 -26.96 8.67 -19.99
C ASN A 233 -27.41 7.25 -20.37
N THR A 234 -26.48 6.32 -20.58
CA THR A 234 -26.83 4.88 -20.69
C THR A 234 -27.69 4.47 -19.49
N PRO A 235 -28.86 3.84 -19.69
CA PRO A 235 -29.70 3.38 -18.60
C PRO A 235 -29.01 2.22 -17.87
N LEU A 236 -28.82 2.36 -16.56
CA LEU A 236 -28.09 1.39 -15.75
C LEU A 236 -28.92 0.97 -14.53
N PRO A 237 -28.87 -0.30 -14.11
CA PRO A 237 -29.59 -0.77 -12.94
C PRO A 237 -28.85 -0.40 -11.66
N ASN A 238 -29.56 -0.46 -10.53
CA ASN A 238 -28.95 -0.34 -9.21
C ASN A 238 -28.48 -1.67 -8.61
N GLY A 239 -28.62 -2.76 -9.36
CA GLY A 239 -28.23 -4.10 -8.94
C GLY A 239 -28.60 -5.15 -9.98
N LEU A 240 -27.97 -6.32 -9.86
CA LEU A 240 -28.11 -7.40 -10.82
C LEU A 240 -28.63 -8.69 -10.17
N ALA A 241 -29.33 -9.47 -10.99
CA ALA A 241 -29.78 -10.81 -10.70
C ALA A 241 -29.03 -11.82 -11.58
N TRP A 242 -28.41 -12.81 -10.92
CA TRP A 242 -27.72 -13.93 -11.51
C TRP A 242 -28.53 -15.21 -11.31
N SER A 243 -28.74 -15.97 -12.38
CA SER A 243 -29.55 -17.20 -12.34
C SER A 243 -28.83 -18.42 -12.94
N LYS A 244 -27.65 -18.19 -13.54
CA LYS A 244 -26.78 -19.24 -14.06
C LYS A 244 -25.70 -19.51 -12.99
N GLY A 245 -25.17 -20.73 -12.90
CA GLY A 245 -24.16 -21.09 -11.89
C GLY A 245 -24.67 -22.04 -10.80
N THR A 246 -23.79 -22.35 -9.84
CA THR A 246 -24.03 -23.41 -8.83
C THR A 246 -24.55 -22.89 -7.49
N ARG A 247 -24.51 -21.56 -7.28
CA ARG A 247 -24.97 -20.95 -6.03
C ARG A 247 -26.49 -20.88 -6.01
N GLN A 248 -27.08 -21.29 -4.88
CA GLN A 248 -28.53 -21.23 -4.77
C GLN A 248 -28.99 -19.77 -4.80
N PRO A 249 -29.89 -19.40 -5.73
CA PRO A 249 -30.50 -18.08 -5.71
C PRO A 249 -31.26 -17.87 -4.39
N MET A 250 -31.34 -16.62 -3.92
CA MET A 250 -32.30 -16.29 -2.87
C MET A 250 -33.71 -16.65 -3.35
N ALA A 251 -34.69 -16.81 -2.46
CA ALA A 251 -36.05 -17.12 -2.92
C ALA A 251 -36.61 -15.95 -3.77
N PRO A 252 -37.24 -16.19 -4.96
CA PRO A 252 -37.71 -15.16 -5.89
C PRO A 252 -38.63 -14.09 -5.29
N LYS A 253 -39.32 -14.41 -4.18
CA LYS A 253 -40.23 -13.49 -3.48
C LYS A 253 -39.56 -12.26 -2.85
N TYR A 254 -38.23 -12.19 -2.87
CA TYR A 254 -37.44 -11.07 -2.32
C TYR A 254 -36.69 -10.27 -3.38
N LEU A 255 -36.86 -10.56 -4.68
CA LEU A 255 -36.20 -9.83 -5.74
C LEU A 255 -36.77 -8.41 -5.86
N PRO A 256 -35.98 -7.36 -5.62
CA PRO A 256 -36.44 -6.01 -5.87
C PRO A 256 -36.75 -5.81 -7.37
N PRO A 257 -37.82 -5.08 -7.71
CA PRO A 257 -38.24 -4.89 -9.10
C PRO A 257 -37.24 -4.08 -9.95
N TYR A 258 -36.23 -3.45 -9.32
CA TYR A 258 -35.20 -2.67 -9.99
C TYR A 258 -33.97 -3.49 -10.43
N LEU A 259 -33.89 -4.78 -10.07
CA LEU A 259 -32.77 -5.62 -10.50
C LEU A 259 -32.89 -5.98 -11.98
N TRP A 260 -31.77 -5.92 -12.71
CA TRP A 260 -31.69 -6.44 -14.08
C TRP A 260 -31.06 -7.83 -14.08
N ASN A 261 -31.45 -8.66 -15.03
CA ASN A 261 -30.67 -9.87 -15.34
C ASN A 261 -29.31 -9.44 -15.91
N ILE A 262 -28.23 -10.13 -15.53
CA ILE A 262 -26.89 -9.96 -16.09
C ILE A 262 -26.87 -10.01 -17.63
N ASP A 263 -27.61 -10.92 -18.27
CA ASP A 263 -27.66 -11.01 -19.74
C ASP A 263 -28.21 -9.71 -20.35
N LYS A 264 -29.25 -9.13 -19.74
CA LYS A 264 -29.81 -7.84 -20.16
C LYS A 264 -28.78 -6.72 -19.95
N PHE A 265 -28.05 -6.75 -18.84
CA PHE A 265 -27.03 -5.76 -18.54
C PHE A 265 -25.88 -5.79 -19.55
N ILE A 266 -25.30 -6.97 -19.81
CA ILE A 266 -24.26 -7.17 -20.84
C ILE A 266 -24.75 -6.63 -22.19
N ALA A 267 -25.93 -7.07 -22.64
CA ALA A 267 -26.49 -6.63 -23.92
C ALA A 267 -26.69 -5.11 -23.99
N THR A 268 -27.09 -4.47 -22.88
CA THR A 268 -27.25 -3.01 -22.81
C THR A 268 -25.90 -2.30 -22.89
N VAL A 269 -24.89 -2.79 -22.17
CA VAL A 269 -23.54 -2.22 -22.21
C VAL A 269 -22.98 -2.28 -23.63
N HIS A 270 -23.07 -3.43 -24.29
CA HIS A 270 -22.60 -3.59 -25.67
C HIS A 270 -23.39 -2.76 -26.68
N ALA A 271 -24.72 -2.64 -26.50
CA ALA A 271 -25.56 -1.78 -27.36
C ALA A 271 -25.18 -0.30 -27.28
N HIS A 272 -24.60 0.14 -26.15
CA HIS A 272 -24.05 1.48 -25.95
C HIS A 272 -22.52 1.53 -26.08
N HIS A 273 -21.96 0.59 -26.84
CA HIS A 273 -20.54 0.49 -27.16
C HIS A 273 -19.61 0.31 -25.94
N GLY A 274 -20.13 0.07 -24.74
CA GLY A 274 -19.31 -0.15 -23.56
C GLY A 274 -18.60 -1.49 -23.57
N ILE A 275 -17.69 -1.64 -22.61
CA ILE A 275 -17.02 -2.89 -22.26
C ILE A 275 -17.52 -3.34 -20.89
N ILE A 276 -17.69 -4.65 -20.71
CA ILE A 276 -18.08 -5.24 -19.43
C ILE A 276 -17.11 -6.33 -18.98
N PHE A 277 -16.64 -6.23 -17.74
CA PHE A 277 -15.82 -7.26 -17.10
C PHE A 277 -16.26 -7.47 -15.66
N THR A 278 -15.62 -8.40 -14.95
CA THR A 278 -16.04 -8.78 -13.60
C THR A 278 -14.88 -8.96 -12.64
N VAL A 279 -15.14 -8.65 -11.38
CA VAL A 279 -14.24 -8.93 -10.25
C VAL A 279 -14.27 -10.41 -9.92
N ALA A 280 -13.14 -11.10 -10.05
CA ALA A 280 -13.10 -12.56 -9.90
C ALA A 280 -13.10 -13.07 -8.44
N PHE A 281 -12.86 -12.21 -7.44
CA PHE A 281 -12.65 -12.59 -6.04
C PHE A 281 -13.76 -13.49 -5.45
N HIS A 282 -15.01 -13.28 -5.88
CA HIS A 282 -16.15 -14.05 -5.41
C HIS A 282 -16.71 -15.05 -6.43
N LEU A 283 -16.00 -15.31 -7.53
CA LEU A 283 -16.40 -16.31 -8.50
C LEU A 283 -15.89 -17.70 -8.12
N ASN A 284 -16.57 -18.72 -8.61
CA ASN A 284 -16.00 -20.07 -8.74
C ASN A 284 -15.76 -20.38 -10.24
N ALA A 285 -15.12 -21.52 -10.53
CA ALA A 285 -14.83 -21.93 -11.91
C ALA A 285 -16.09 -22.02 -12.83
N SER A 286 -17.25 -22.41 -12.27
CA SER A 286 -18.50 -22.48 -13.03
C SER A 286 -19.07 -21.09 -13.35
N ASP A 287 -18.95 -20.15 -12.41
CA ASP A 287 -19.38 -18.77 -12.61
C ASP A 287 -18.54 -18.09 -13.70
N VAL A 288 -17.22 -18.32 -13.70
CA VAL A 288 -16.29 -17.83 -14.74
C VAL A 288 -16.74 -18.30 -16.13
N THR A 289 -17.00 -19.60 -16.28
CA THR A 289 -17.41 -20.17 -17.57
C THR A 289 -18.76 -19.59 -18.02
N ALA A 290 -19.74 -19.52 -17.10
CA ALA A 290 -21.07 -19.02 -17.41
C ALA A 290 -21.08 -17.52 -17.77
N LEU A 291 -20.23 -16.70 -17.14
CA LEU A 291 -20.08 -15.29 -17.48
C LEU A 291 -19.38 -15.09 -18.82
N ALA A 292 -18.35 -15.87 -19.11
CA ALA A 292 -17.69 -15.85 -20.41
C ALA A 292 -18.67 -16.24 -21.54
N GLU A 293 -19.49 -17.28 -21.32
CA GLU A 293 -20.54 -17.67 -22.27
C GLU A 293 -21.66 -16.63 -22.40
N ALA A 294 -21.93 -15.85 -21.34
CA ALA A 294 -22.87 -14.73 -21.38
C ALA A 294 -22.32 -13.50 -22.12
N GLY A 295 -21.02 -13.49 -22.46
CA GLY A 295 -20.39 -12.45 -23.26
C GLY A 295 -19.75 -11.33 -22.46
N VAL A 296 -19.22 -11.59 -21.25
CA VAL A 296 -18.31 -10.61 -20.63
C VAL A 296 -17.02 -10.49 -21.45
N ASP A 297 -16.50 -9.28 -21.56
CA ASP A 297 -15.29 -8.98 -22.35
C ASP A 297 -14.00 -9.31 -21.59
N GLY A 298 -14.06 -9.42 -20.26
CA GLY A 298 -12.88 -9.69 -19.46
C GLY A 298 -13.17 -10.05 -18.00
N PHE A 299 -12.09 -10.37 -17.31
CA PHE A 299 -12.06 -10.68 -15.88
C PHE A 299 -10.86 -10.02 -15.24
N GLU A 300 -11.02 -9.55 -14.00
CA GLU A 300 -9.89 -9.18 -13.17
C GLU A 300 -9.17 -10.45 -12.71
N TYR A 301 -8.04 -10.74 -13.36
CA TYR A 301 -7.18 -11.86 -13.01
C TYR A 301 -6.35 -11.53 -11.77
N ILE A 302 -5.90 -10.27 -11.66
CA ILE A 302 -5.31 -9.72 -10.45
C ILE A 302 -6.13 -8.51 -10.01
N ASN A 303 -6.46 -8.46 -8.72
CA ASN A 303 -7.05 -7.30 -8.08
C ASN A 303 -6.27 -7.01 -6.79
N PHE A 304 -5.63 -5.85 -6.69
CA PHE A 304 -4.78 -5.51 -5.54
C PHE A 304 -5.57 -5.25 -4.24
N GLY A 305 -6.83 -4.81 -4.36
CA GLY A 305 -7.76 -4.61 -3.24
C GLY A 305 -8.19 -5.92 -2.58
N HIS A 306 -8.09 -7.05 -3.28
CA HIS A 306 -8.61 -8.35 -2.84
C HIS A 306 -7.51 -9.38 -2.50
N PRO A 307 -7.83 -10.39 -1.68
CA PRO A 307 -6.97 -11.55 -1.52
C PRO A 307 -6.70 -12.25 -2.88
N PRO A 308 -5.54 -12.92 -3.02
CA PRO A 308 -5.24 -13.66 -4.24
C PRO A 308 -6.27 -14.75 -4.55
N LEU A 309 -6.60 -14.94 -5.83
CA LEU A 309 -7.57 -15.95 -6.28
C LEU A 309 -7.09 -17.38 -5.98
N HIS A 310 -8.05 -18.27 -5.73
CA HIS A 310 -7.82 -19.72 -5.67
C HIS A 310 -7.40 -20.27 -7.04
N ASP A 311 -6.61 -21.35 -7.04
CA ASP A 311 -6.03 -21.92 -8.25
C ASP A 311 -7.08 -22.43 -9.25
N ASP A 312 -8.19 -22.99 -8.78
CA ASP A 312 -9.28 -23.47 -9.63
C ASP A 312 -9.93 -22.33 -10.41
N VAL A 313 -10.14 -21.17 -9.77
CA VAL A 313 -10.64 -19.95 -10.42
C VAL A 313 -9.61 -19.41 -11.40
N ARG A 314 -8.31 -19.35 -11.04
CA ARG A 314 -7.25 -18.91 -11.97
C ARG A 314 -7.19 -19.78 -13.23
N GLN A 315 -7.24 -21.09 -13.07
CA GLN A 315 -7.25 -22.02 -14.21
C GLN A 315 -8.50 -21.85 -15.06
N ALA A 316 -9.68 -21.65 -14.45
CA ALA A 316 -10.90 -21.36 -15.19
C ALA A 316 -10.82 -20.05 -15.99
N LEU A 317 -10.18 -19.01 -15.44
CA LEU A 317 -9.95 -17.74 -16.12
C LEU A 317 -8.98 -17.88 -17.31
N LEU A 318 -7.88 -18.61 -17.14
CA LEU A 318 -6.95 -18.90 -18.24
C LEU A 318 -7.62 -19.71 -19.36
N ASN A 319 -8.43 -20.71 -18.99
CA ASN A 319 -9.22 -21.47 -19.95
C ASN A 319 -10.27 -20.60 -20.65
N ALA A 320 -10.93 -19.69 -19.92
CA ALA A 320 -11.89 -18.77 -20.51
C ALA A 320 -11.22 -17.82 -21.51
N GLN A 321 -10.04 -17.27 -21.19
CA GLN A 321 -9.25 -16.48 -22.12
C GLN A 321 -8.92 -17.25 -23.40
N GLN A 322 -8.46 -18.50 -23.26
CA GLN A 322 -8.13 -19.34 -24.43
C GLN A 322 -9.35 -19.70 -25.28
N ARG A 323 -10.49 -19.98 -24.64
CA ARG A 323 -11.70 -20.48 -25.32
C ARG A 323 -12.58 -19.37 -25.89
N PHE A 324 -12.68 -18.24 -25.20
CA PHE A 324 -13.64 -17.17 -25.50
C PHE A 324 -12.96 -15.85 -25.89
N GLY A 325 -11.63 -15.74 -25.80
CA GLY A 325 -10.90 -14.50 -26.12
C GLY A 325 -11.04 -13.39 -25.07
N VAL A 326 -11.60 -13.70 -23.90
CA VAL A 326 -11.79 -12.70 -22.83
C VAL A 326 -10.45 -12.15 -22.32
N ALA A 327 -10.44 -10.86 -22.02
CA ALA A 327 -9.28 -10.19 -21.45
C ALA A 327 -9.04 -10.63 -19.99
N LEU A 328 -7.77 -10.73 -19.60
CA LEU A 328 -7.35 -10.91 -18.21
C LEU A 328 -6.67 -9.63 -17.75
N LEU A 329 -7.30 -8.96 -16.78
CA LEU A 329 -6.94 -7.63 -16.34
C LEU A 329 -6.21 -7.69 -15.00
N ALA A 330 -5.36 -6.69 -14.75
CA ALA A 330 -4.79 -6.41 -13.44
C ALA A 330 -5.20 -4.99 -13.03
N CYS A 331 -6.02 -4.88 -12.00
CA CYS A 331 -6.60 -3.62 -11.54
C CYS A 331 -6.34 -3.40 -10.05
N ASN A 332 -6.27 -2.13 -9.62
CA ASN A 332 -5.95 -1.87 -8.22
C ASN A 332 -7.18 -1.95 -7.30
N ASP A 333 -8.40 -1.78 -7.84
CA ASP A 333 -9.62 -1.55 -7.04
C ASP A 333 -9.36 -0.47 -5.97
N TRP A 334 -8.76 0.62 -6.44
CA TRP A 334 -8.13 1.56 -5.53
C TRP A 334 -9.13 2.57 -5.01
N HIS A 335 -9.30 2.60 -3.69
CA HIS A 335 -10.23 3.47 -3.01
C HIS A 335 -9.58 4.73 -2.41
N GLY A 336 -8.29 4.98 -2.68
CA GLY A 336 -7.55 6.11 -2.12
C GLY A 336 -6.65 5.79 -0.92
N TRP A 337 -6.64 4.53 -0.48
CA TRP A 337 -5.77 4.07 0.61
C TRP A 337 -4.36 3.82 0.12
N THR A 338 -3.36 4.22 0.91
CA THR A 338 -1.92 4.04 0.58
C THR A 338 -1.49 4.73 -0.71
N GLY A 339 -0.18 4.76 -0.97
CA GLY A 339 0.40 5.19 -2.25
C GLY A 339 0.69 4.04 -3.23
N ALA A 340 0.20 2.84 -2.94
CA ALA A 340 0.51 1.60 -3.63
C ALA A 340 -0.39 1.36 -4.83
N LEU A 341 0.18 1.43 -6.03
CA LEU A 341 -0.51 1.15 -7.30
C LEU A 341 0.37 0.22 -8.14
N ASN A 342 0.54 -1.01 -7.65
CA ASN A 342 1.58 -1.96 -8.07
C ASN A 342 1.08 -3.04 -9.05
N VAL A 343 -0.09 -2.83 -9.65
CA VAL A 343 -0.65 -3.73 -10.66
C VAL A 343 -1.19 -2.92 -11.83
N TRP A 344 -0.91 -3.35 -13.05
CA TRP A 344 -1.19 -2.58 -14.27
C TRP A 344 -1.81 -3.47 -15.33
N THR A 345 -2.76 -2.94 -16.09
CA THR A 345 -3.19 -3.55 -17.36
C THR A 345 -2.48 -2.84 -18.50
N LEU A 346 -1.69 -3.59 -19.27
CA LEU A 346 -0.96 -3.08 -20.42
C LEU A 346 -1.76 -3.37 -21.68
N ILE A 347 -1.98 -2.33 -22.49
CA ILE A 347 -2.66 -2.46 -23.78
C ILE A 347 -1.68 -2.12 -24.91
N TYR A 348 -1.42 -3.10 -25.77
CA TYR A 348 -0.60 -2.95 -26.95
C TYR A 348 -1.50 -2.59 -28.14
N PRO A 349 -1.33 -1.41 -28.77
CA PRO A 349 -2.09 -1.08 -29.96
C PRO A 349 -1.67 -2.00 -31.13
N PRO A 350 -2.59 -2.34 -32.04
CA PRO A 350 -2.25 -3.07 -33.26
C PRO A 350 -1.15 -2.36 -34.06
N ALA A 351 -0.19 -3.12 -34.57
CA ALA A 351 0.93 -2.55 -35.34
C ALA A 351 0.41 -1.72 -36.53
N GLY A 352 0.86 -0.47 -36.64
CA GLY A 352 0.46 0.45 -37.71
C GLY A 352 -0.88 1.15 -37.50
N SER A 353 -1.51 1.03 -36.32
CA SER A 353 -2.71 1.81 -35.99
C SER A 353 -2.43 3.32 -36.03
N ALA A 354 -3.39 4.10 -36.52
CA ALA A 354 -3.30 5.56 -36.48
C ALA A 354 -3.20 6.07 -35.02
N PRO A 355 -2.55 7.23 -34.79
CA PRO A 355 -2.51 7.85 -33.47
C PRO A 355 -3.93 7.96 -32.90
N SER A 356 -4.14 7.32 -31.75
CA SER A 356 -5.43 7.23 -31.07
C SER A 356 -5.23 7.61 -29.60
N THR A 357 -6.29 8.05 -28.93
CA THR A 357 -6.19 8.35 -27.49
C THR A 357 -6.02 7.06 -26.68
N PRO A 358 -5.43 7.11 -25.48
CA PRO A 358 -5.37 5.94 -24.58
C PRO A 358 -6.73 5.26 -24.38
N GLU A 359 -7.81 6.03 -24.29
CA GLU A 359 -9.18 5.55 -24.23
C GLU A 359 -9.59 4.74 -25.47
N GLN A 360 -9.36 5.28 -26.66
CA GLN A 360 -9.71 4.61 -27.91
C GLN A 360 -8.93 3.31 -28.10
N VAL A 361 -7.63 3.32 -27.80
CA VAL A 361 -6.78 2.11 -27.86
C VAL A 361 -7.28 1.05 -26.89
N THR A 362 -7.56 1.44 -25.64
CA THR A 362 -8.04 0.54 -24.59
C THR A 362 -9.37 -0.11 -24.97
N LEU A 363 -10.37 0.70 -25.36
CA LEU A 363 -11.68 0.19 -25.73
C LEU A 363 -11.62 -0.66 -27.01
N ALA A 364 -10.79 -0.31 -27.99
CA ALA A 364 -10.62 -1.12 -29.20
C ALA A 364 -10.01 -2.49 -28.90
N ALA A 365 -8.95 -2.55 -28.09
CA ALA A 365 -8.31 -3.81 -27.70
C ALA A 365 -9.26 -4.71 -26.91
N LEU A 366 -10.01 -4.14 -25.95
CA LEU A 366 -10.99 -4.89 -25.18
C LEU A 366 -12.15 -5.41 -26.02
N ARG A 367 -12.57 -4.70 -27.09
CA ARG A 367 -13.60 -5.19 -28.02
C ARG A 367 -13.09 -6.26 -28.99
N ALA A 368 -11.78 -6.26 -29.28
CA ALA A 368 -11.19 -7.18 -30.24
C ALA A 368 -11.09 -8.62 -29.70
N HIS A 369 -11.19 -8.80 -28.37
CA HIS A 369 -11.04 -10.10 -27.70
C HIS A 369 -9.73 -10.82 -28.07
N ASP A 370 -8.65 -10.06 -28.25
CA ASP A 370 -7.30 -10.61 -28.47
C ASP A 370 -6.47 -10.51 -27.19
N ALA A 371 -6.31 -11.65 -26.53
CA ALA A 371 -5.55 -11.81 -25.29
C ALA A 371 -4.06 -11.42 -25.39
N ARG A 372 -3.52 -11.29 -26.61
CA ARG A 372 -2.13 -10.89 -26.85
C ARG A 372 -1.93 -9.38 -26.71
N ASP A 373 -2.98 -8.61 -26.96
CA ASP A 373 -2.94 -7.15 -26.91
C ASP A 373 -3.15 -6.62 -25.48
N ILE A 374 -3.55 -7.50 -24.54
CA ILE A 374 -3.83 -7.14 -23.16
C ILE A 374 -3.00 -8.03 -22.22
N VAL A 375 -2.05 -7.39 -21.53
CA VAL A 375 -1.13 -8.07 -20.62
C VAL A 375 -1.34 -7.55 -19.20
N PRO A 376 -1.81 -8.38 -18.25
CA PRO A 376 -1.78 -8.02 -16.85
C PRO A 376 -0.32 -7.99 -16.37
N ALA A 377 0.02 -7.04 -15.51
CA ALA A 377 1.36 -6.87 -14.98
C ALA A 377 1.31 -6.54 -13.49
N VAL A 378 2.26 -7.08 -12.72
CA VAL A 378 2.38 -6.84 -11.28
C VAL A 378 3.83 -6.56 -10.89
N ALA A 379 4.04 -5.75 -9.85
CA ALA A 379 5.40 -5.45 -9.36
C ALA A 379 6.03 -6.66 -8.68
N TYR A 380 5.20 -7.43 -7.96
CA TYR A 380 5.59 -8.61 -7.20
C TYR A 380 4.57 -9.73 -7.44
N PRO A 381 4.97 -11.01 -7.34
CA PRO A 381 4.05 -12.14 -7.48
C PRO A 381 2.86 -12.03 -6.52
N VAL A 382 1.67 -12.46 -6.93
CA VAL A 382 0.44 -12.39 -6.13
C VAL A 382 -0.22 -13.77 -6.03
N HIS A 383 -0.10 -14.41 -4.87
CA HIS A 383 -0.63 -15.74 -4.60
C HIS A 383 -0.91 -15.98 -3.11
N PRO A 384 -1.81 -16.91 -2.76
CA PRO A 384 -2.01 -17.27 -1.36
C PRO A 384 -0.72 -17.84 -0.78
N MET A 385 -0.24 -17.29 0.33
CA MET A 385 0.99 -17.77 0.95
C MET A 385 0.78 -19.12 1.66
N SER A 386 1.67 -20.06 1.40
CA SER A 386 1.82 -21.30 2.15
C SER A 386 2.30 -21.04 3.58
N TRP A 387 2.16 -22.03 4.47
CA TRP A 387 2.67 -21.90 5.84
C TRP A 387 4.20 -21.72 5.88
N GLN A 388 4.94 -22.33 4.94
CA GLN A 388 6.38 -22.15 4.85
C GLN A 388 6.72 -20.71 4.52
N GLU A 389 6.04 -20.13 3.52
CA GLU A 389 6.21 -18.73 3.13
C GLU A 389 5.86 -17.78 4.27
N LEU A 390 4.78 -18.03 5.01
CA LEU A 390 4.42 -17.23 6.19
C LEU A 390 5.52 -17.23 7.24
N VAL A 391 6.14 -18.38 7.54
CA VAL A 391 7.22 -18.43 8.55
C VAL A 391 8.44 -17.62 8.11
N VAL A 392 8.82 -17.70 6.83
CA VAL A 392 10.01 -17.03 6.30
C VAL A 392 9.74 -15.63 5.74
N ALA A 393 8.50 -15.14 5.79
CA ALA A 393 8.07 -13.92 5.09
C ALA A 393 8.94 -12.69 5.38
N PRO A 394 9.37 -12.39 6.63
CA PRO A 394 10.22 -11.23 6.86
C PRO A 394 11.56 -11.32 6.14
N PHE A 395 12.13 -12.52 6.03
CA PHE A 395 13.42 -12.73 5.36
C PHE A 395 13.28 -12.67 3.85
N THR A 396 12.22 -13.26 3.29
CA THR A 396 11.92 -13.17 1.85
C THR A 396 11.59 -11.74 1.44
N ALA A 397 10.85 -10.99 2.27
CA ALA A 397 10.57 -9.58 2.04
C ALA A 397 11.87 -8.76 1.99
N VAL A 398 12.77 -8.92 2.97
CA VAL A 398 14.08 -8.25 3.00
C VAL A 398 14.89 -8.57 1.75
N TYR A 399 14.92 -9.84 1.35
CA TYR A 399 15.62 -10.26 0.15
C TYR A 399 15.01 -9.67 -1.12
N SER A 400 13.69 -9.74 -1.27
CA SER A 400 12.97 -9.19 -2.43
C SER A 400 13.15 -7.68 -2.54
N TYR A 401 12.94 -6.94 -1.46
CA TYR A 401 13.17 -5.50 -1.40
C TYR A 401 14.63 -5.12 -1.68
N GLY A 402 15.59 -5.85 -1.10
CA GLY A 402 17.01 -5.62 -1.36
C GLY A 402 17.39 -5.77 -2.83
N LYS A 403 16.69 -6.61 -3.61
CA LYS A 403 16.90 -6.74 -5.06
C LYS A 403 16.33 -5.57 -5.86
N THR A 404 15.32 -4.88 -5.35
CA THR A 404 14.58 -3.82 -6.08
C THR A 404 15.06 -2.40 -5.74
N ILE A 405 15.91 -2.26 -4.72
CA ILE A 405 16.42 -0.97 -4.29
C ILE A 405 17.38 -0.37 -5.33
N SER A 406 17.11 0.88 -5.71
CA SER A 406 17.96 1.64 -6.64
C SER A 406 19.22 2.19 -5.95
N GLY A 407 20.20 2.62 -6.75
CA GLY A 407 21.38 3.30 -6.23
C GLY A 407 21.06 4.58 -5.43
N TRP A 408 20.01 5.32 -5.80
CA TRP A 408 19.58 6.52 -5.08
C TRP A 408 18.97 6.18 -3.71
N GLN A 409 18.18 5.12 -3.63
CA GLN A 409 17.64 4.63 -2.37
C GLN A 409 18.78 4.14 -1.45
N LEU A 410 19.73 3.35 -1.98
CA LEU A 410 20.92 2.93 -1.20
C LEU A 410 21.72 4.11 -0.67
N LEU A 411 21.99 5.12 -1.51
CA LEU A 411 22.67 6.34 -1.08
C LEU A 411 21.90 7.04 0.05
N SER A 412 20.57 7.16 -0.09
CA SER A 412 19.70 7.73 0.93
C SER A 412 19.81 6.99 2.27
N TRP A 413 19.80 5.65 2.26
CA TRP A 413 20.02 4.84 3.46
C TRP A 413 21.33 5.15 4.18
N TRP A 414 22.44 5.20 3.43
CA TRP A 414 23.76 5.51 3.99
C TRP A 414 23.82 6.94 4.54
N LEU A 415 23.24 7.92 3.84
CA LEU A 415 23.17 9.32 4.29
C LEU A 415 22.36 9.44 5.59
N TRP A 416 21.19 8.82 5.66
CA TRP A 416 20.36 8.82 6.86
C TRP A 416 21.02 8.11 8.03
N ALA A 417 21.71 6.99 7.81
CA ALA A 417 22.45 6.33 8.88
C ALA A 417 23.59 7.20 9.43
N ALA A 418 24.37 7.84 8.56
CA ALA A 418 25.40 8.78 8.97
C ALA A 418 24.80 9.95 9.77
N LEU A 419 23.68 10.50 9.30
CA LEU A 419 22.97 11.59 9.97
C LEU A 419 22.43 11.16 11.35
N LEU A 420 21.79 10.00 11.45
CA LEU A 420 21.26 9.47 12.71
C LEU A 420 22.38 9.21 13.73
N VAL A 421 23.54 8.73 13.28
CA VAL A 421 24.73 8.57 14.13
C VAL A 421 25.24 9.92 14.63
N ALA A 422 25.36 10.90 13.75
CA ALA A 422 25.78 12.26 14.09
C ALA A 422 24.81 12.92 15.09
N MET A 423 23.51 12.84 14.82
CA MET A 423 22.45 13.34 15.70
C MET A 423 22.48 12.63 17.06
N THR A 424 22.64 11.31 17.10
CA THR A 424 22.76 10.56 18.35
C THR A 424 23.96 11.02 19.18
N LYS A 425 25.11 11.27 18.56
CA LYS A 425 26.30 11.82 19.24
C LYS A 425 26.02 13.23 19.78
N LEU A 426 25.48 14.12 18.94
CA LEU A 426 25.17 15.51 19.32
C LEU A 426 24.15 15.57 20.46
N TRP A 427 23.10 14.75 20.41
CA TRP A 427 22.09 14.68 21.46
C TRP A 427 22.67 14.20 22.78
N ARG A 428 23.53 13.17 22.76
CA ARG A 428 24.24 12.71 23.96
C ARG A 428 25.16 13.78 24.52
N GLN A 429 25.88 14.52 23.67
CA GLN A 429 26.73 15.64 24.10
C GLN A 429 25.93 16.75 24.79
N ARG A 430 24.66 16.93 24.41
CA ARG A 430 23.73 17.88 25.04
C ARG A 430 22.91 17.28 26.19
N GLY A 431 23.21 16.06 26.63
CA GLY A 431 22.52 15.40 27.74
C GLY A 431 21.14 14.84 27.41
N TYR A 432 20.74 14.78 26.13
CA TYR A 432 19.48 14.16 25.72
C TYR A 432 19.62 12.64 25.55
N ALA A 433 18.56 11.90 25.86
CA ALA A 433 18.44 10.47 25.58
C ALA A 433 17.95 10.24 24.12
N PRO A 434 18.82 9.79 23.18
CA PRO A 434 18.48 9.75 21.76
C PRO A 434 17.24 8.91 21.42
N ALA A 435 17.07 7.77 22.08
CA ALA A 435 15.92 6.88 21.85
C ALA A 435 14.59 7.54 22.25
N GLN A 436 14.56 8.29 23.35
CA GLN A 436 13.36 9.01 23.78
C GLN A 436 13.03 10.16 22.83
N LEU A 437 14.05 10.87 22.33
CA LEU A 437 13.84 11.95 21.38
C LEU A 437 13.35 11.41 20.02
N ALA A 438 13.94 10.32 19.52
CA ALA A 438 13.48 9.66 18.30
C ALA A 438 12.03 9.17 18.42
N LEU A 439 11.67 8.56 19.55
CA LEU A 439 10.29 8.13 19.84
C LEU A 439 9.31 9.31 19.82
N ARG A 440 9.66 10.42 20.49
CA ARG A 440 8.81 11.62 20.52
C ARG A 440 8.65 12.22 19.13
N LEU A 441 9.75 12.35 18.38
CA LEU A 441 9.69 12.85 17.00
C LEU A 441 8.80 11.98 16.11
N TYR A 442 8.93 10.65 16.24
CA TYR A 442 8.07 9.72 15.51
C TYR A 442 6.58 9.93 15.83
N ILE A 443 6.20 10.02 17.11
CA ILE A 443 4.81 10.26 17.53
C ILE A 443 4.30 11.62 17.02
N VAL A 444 5.12 12.67 17.06
CA VAL A 444 4.74 13.99 16.53
C VAL A 444 4.51 13.93 15.03
N ILE A 445 5.44 13.34 14.27
CA ILE A 445 5.32 13.25 12.81
C ILE A 445 4.09 12.44 12.43
N ALA A 446 3.87 11.27 13.05
CA ALA A 446 2.69 10.45 12.80
C ALA A 446 1.38 11.20 13.16
N GLY A 447 1.38 11.92 14.30
CA GLY A 447 0.24 12.73 14.72
C GLY A 447 -0.08 13.86 13.75
N LEU A 448 0.93 14.58 13.26
CA LEU A 448 0.77 15.64 12.27
C LEU A 448 0.30 15.10 10.91
N LEU A 449 0.85 13.97 10.44
CA LEU A 449 0.40 13.34 9.20
C LEU A 449 -1.07 12.91 9.29
N ALA A 450 -1.47 12.28 10.39
CA ALA A 450 -2.86 11.90 10.62
C ALA A 450 -3.81 13.11 10.64
N LEU A 451 -3.39 14.23 11.25
CA LEU A 451 -4.16 15.48 11.21
C LEU A 451 -4.31 16.04 9.80
N ILE A 452 -3.21 16.12 9.05
CA ILE A 452 -3.19 16.68 7.69
C ILE A 452 -4.04 15.82 6.74
N ASN A 453 -3.87 14.51 6.78
CA ASN A 453 -4.65 13.56 5.98
C ASN A 453 -6.14 13.66 6.36
N GLY A 454 -6.45 13.65 7.66
CA GLY A 454 -7.82 13.75 8.14
C GLY A 454 -8.52 15.05 7.75
N ALA A 455 -7.84 16.18 7.90
CA ALA A 455 -8.34 17.48 7.46
C ALA A 455 -8.56 17.53 5.94
N THR A 456 -7.63 16.96 5.16
CA THR A 456 -7.74 16.87 3.70
C THR A 456 -8.96 16.05 3.28
N MET A 457 -9.20 14.91 3.92
CA MET A 457 -10.40 14.09 3.70
C MET A 457 -11.68 14.88 4.00
N LEU A 458 -11.75 15.59 5.14
CA LEU A 458 -12.93 16.39 5.50
C LEU A 458 -13.17 17.56 4.55
N VAL A 459 -12.12 18.28 4.13
CA VAL A 459 -12.21 19.36 3.14
C VAL A 459 -12.72 18.82 1.81
N ASN A 460 -12.22 17.65 1.38
CA ASN A 460 -12.68 17.00 0.16
C ASN A 460 -14.13 16.51 0.25
N SER A 461 -14.63 16.17 1.45
CA SER A 461 -16.04 15.79 1.64
C SER A 461 -17.00 16.98 1.61
N TYR A 462 -16.57 18.18 2.02
CA TYR A 462 -17.45 19.34 2.20
C TYR A 462 -18.24 19.78 0.95
N PRO A 463 -17.65 19.90 -0.26
CA PRO A 463 -18.37 20.41 -1.42
C PRO A 463 -19.35 19.39 -2.04
N TYR A 464 -19.35 18.13 -1.60
CA TYR A 464 -20.18 17.09 -2.21
C TYR A 464 -21.30 16.67 -1.26
N LEU A 465 -22.54 17.01 -1.65
CA LEU A 465 -23.78 16.51 -1.05
C LEU A 465 -23.84 14.97 -0.97
N PHE A 466 -23.00 14.30 -1.77
CA PHE A 466 -22.87 12.84 -1.87
C PHE A 466 -21.49 12.33 -1.44
N SER A 467 -20.75 13.08 -0.61
CA SER A 467 -19.44 12.61 -0.17
C SER A 467 -19.53 11.23 0.47
N SER A 468 -18.61 10.34 0.07
CA SER A 468 -18.40 9.03 0.67
C SER A 468 -18.53 9.09 2.20
N PRO A 469 -19.50 8.37 2.80
CA PRO A 469 -19.61 8.27 4.25
C PRO A 469 -18.32 7.73 4.87
N LEU A 470 -17.57 6.90 4.14
CA LEU A 470 -16.29 6.38 4.59
C LEU A 470 -15.22 7.48 4.64
N ASN A 471 -15.11 8.33 3.61
CA ASN A 471 -14.15 9.44 3.60
C ASN A 471 -14.37 10.40 4.79
N TYR A 472 -15.63 10.78 5.03
CA TYR A 472 -15.97 11.68 6.13
C TYR A 472 -15.63 11.06 7.50
N LYS A 473 -16.05 9.80 7.74
CA LYS A 473 -15.76 9.09 8.99
C LYS A 473 -14.26 8.91 9.20
N THR A 474 -13.54 8.49 8.16
CA THR A 474 -12.07 8.30 8.21
C THR A 474 -11.36 9.62 8.50
N GLY A 475 -11.81 10.71 7.86
CA GLY A 475 -11.26 12.05 8.11
C GLY A 475 -11.32 12.45 9.58
N TRP A 476 -12.49 12.28 10.22
CA TRP A 476 -12.66 12.54 11.65
C TRP A 476 -11.79 11.64 12.54
N TRP A 477 -11.81 10.32 12.28
CA TRP A 477 -11.01 9.38 13.09
C TRP A 477 -9.51 9.65 12.96
N SER A 478 -9.04 10.00 11.77
CA SER A 478 -7.65 10.39 11.53
C SER A 478 -7.28 11.66 12.30
N MET A 479 -8.16 12.67 12.33
CA MET A 479 -7.93 13.87 13.12
C MET A 479 -7.90 13.60 14.62
N ILE A 480 -8.85 12.81 15.15
CA ILE A 480 -8.90 12.42 16.56
C ILE A 480 -7.64 11.64 16.93
N ALA A 481 -7.24 10.64 16.13
CA ALA A 481 -6.02 9.88 16.34
C ALA A 481 -4.78 10.78 16.34
N GLY A 482 -4.70 11.73 15.40
CA GLY A 482 -3.62 12.71 15.34
C GLY A 482 -3.52 13.58 16.59
N LEU A 483 -4.63 14.14 17.08
CA LEU A 483 -4.68 14.89 18.34
C LEU A 483 -4.26 14.03 19.55
N MET A 484 -4.74 12.79 19.61
CA MET A 484 -4.39 11.86 20.69
C MET A 484 -2.90 11.53 20.70
N LEU A 485 -2.27 11.33 19.55
CA LEU A 485 -0.82 11.11 19.45
C LEU A 485 -0.03 12.33 19.95
N LEU A 486 -0.44 13.54 19.57
CA LEU A 486 0.19 14.77 20.07
C LEU A 486 0.01 14.95 21.58
N LEU A 487 -1.15 14.59 22.13
CA LEU A 487 -1.37 14.61 23.58
C LEU A 487 -0.49 13.57 24.31
N ILE A 488 -0.40 12.35 23.78
CA ILE A 488 0.48 11.29 24.30
C ILE A 488 1.93 11.79 24.34
N GLU A 489 2.40 12.47 23.29
CA GLU A 489 3.74 13.05 23.29
C GLU A 489 3.93 14.06 24.42
N ARG A 490 2.96 14.94 24.66
CA ARG A 490 3.02 15.92 25.75
C ARG A 490 3.08 15.26 27.12
N VAL A 491 2.32 14.19 27.32
CA VAL A 491 2.35 13.39 28.57
C VAL A 491 3.73 12.75 28.75
N ILE A 492 4.28 12.12 27.71
CA ILE A 492 5.63 11.54 27.75
C ILE A 492 6.68 12.62 28.09
N ALA A 493 6.57 13.79 27.47
CA ALA A 493 7.47 14.91 27.72
C ALA A 493 7.39 15.41 29.17
N PHE A 494 6.18 15.51 29.72
CA PHE A 494 5.94 15.90 31.11
C PHE A 494 6.51 14.87 32.10
N CYS A 495 6.20 13.59 31.92
CA CYS A 495 6.72 12.50 32.76
C CYS A 495 8.26 12.44 32.75
N ASN A 496 8.88 12.65 31.59
CA ASN A 496 10.35 12.68 31.49
C ASN A 496 10.96 13.87 32.26
N ARG A 497 10.33 15.05 32.26
CA ARG A 497 10.80 16.22 33.04
C ARG A 497 10.65 15.99 34.55
N ALA A 498 9.51 15.46 34.99
CA ALA A 498 9.29 15.16 36.39
C ALA A 498 10.32 14.13 36.92
N ALA A 499 10.66 13.13 36.12
CA ALA A 499 11.70 12.16 36.47
C ALA A 499 13.09 12.79 36.57
N THR A 500 13.46 13.72 35.67
CA THR A 500 14.74 14.42 35.77
C THR A 500 14.83 15.34 36.99
N ASP A 501 13.74 16.04 37.33
CA ASP A 501 13.71 16.97 38.47
C ASP A 501 13.84 16.22 39.82
N GLN A 502 13.22 15.04 39.95
CA GLN A 502 13.37 14.19 41.13
C GLN A 502 14.81 13.67 41.31
N THR A 503 15.52 13.37 40.22
CA THR A 503 16.93 12.94 40.30
C THR A 503 17.90 14.09 40.56
N GLY A 504 17.55 15.32 40.16
CA GLY A 504 18.40 16.50 40.32
C GLY A 504 18.37 17.11 41.73
N SER A 505 17.27 16.96 42.48
CA SER A 505 17.15 17.51 43.84
C SER A 505 17.83 16.65 44.93
N ALA A 506 18.24 15.42 44.59
CA ALA A 506 18.84 14.46 45.51
C ALA A 506 20.38 14.50 45.54
N ILE A 507 21.03 15.52 44.97
CA ILE A 507 22.45 15.77 45.24
C ILE A 507 22.51 16.60 46.54
N PRO A 508 22.79 15.99 47.70
CA PRO A 508 22.86 16.73 48.96
C PRO A 508 23.93 17.83 48.83
N SER A 509 23.54 19.06 49.14
CA SER A 509 24.40 20.24 49.18
C SER A 509 25.57 20.15 50.17
N HIS A 510 25.69 19.04 50.90
CA HIS A 510 26.76 18.79 51.89
C HIS A 510 28.18 18.75 51.30
N SER A 511 28.37 18.52 50.01
CA SER A 511 29.69 18.57 49.38
C SER A 511 30.12 19.96 48.87
N ARG A 512 29.25 20.98 48.95
CA ARG A 512 29.62 22.37 48.59
C ARG A 512 30.18 23.20 49.75
N GLN A 513 30.21 22.66 50.98
CA GLN A 513 30.68 23.37 52.18
C GLN A 513 32.11 23.02 52.63
N GLN A 514 32.82 22.12 51.94
CA GLN A 514 34.19 21.71 52.33
C GLN A 514 35.33 22.28 51.48
N LEU A 515 35.06 23.14 50.48
CA LEU A 515 36.09 23.74 49.63
C LEU A 515 36.32 25.25 49.89
N SER A 516 35.83 25.81 51.00
CA SER A 516 36.09 27.21 51.38
C SER A 516 36.89 27.38 52.68
N ARG A 517 37.68 26.38 53.09
CA ARG A 517 38.57 26.45 54.26
C ARG A 517 39.90 25.75 53.97
N SER A 518 40.82 26.39 53.24
CA SER A 518 42.25 26.03 53.27
C SER A 518 43.20 27.08 52.67
N ASP A 519 42.85 28.37 52.69
CA ASP A 519 43.80 29.46 52.33
C ASP A 519 44.00 30.36 53.55
N ASP A 520 44.70 29.84 54.56
CA ASP A 520 45.40 30.57 55.61
C ASP A 520 46.46 29.61 56.17
N ASP A 521 47.62 29.55 55.50
CA ASP A 521 48.98 29.33 56.05
C ASP A 521 50.04 29.39 54.94
#